data_AF-A0A829YDD8-F1
#
_entry.id   AF-A0A829YDD8-F1
#
_cell.length_a   1.000
_cell.length_b   1.000
_cell.length_c   1.000
_cell.angle_alpha   90.00
_cell.angle_beta   90.00
_cell.angle_gamma   90.00
#
_symmetry.space_group_name_H-M   'P 1'
#
loop_
_entity.id
_entity.type
_entity.pdbx_description
1 polymer ?
#
loop_
_entity_poly.entity_id
_entity_poly.type
_entity_poly.pdbx_seq_one_letter_code
_entity_poly.pdbx_strand_id
1 'polypeptide(L)'
;MAARDPNVAKLQLVAHALGPLRKEVVFVGGCAVGLLITDEAAAPVRATLDVDLVVSVSALSAYRGIERELSKLGFKRDMATEAPICRWRYRGLEVDVMPSDPGILGFANRWYPLAVSGATSFKLPDGEDIRLIAAPVFWRPSSRHMRIAAPAISWQATI
;
A
#
# COMPACT_ATOMS: atom_id res chain seq x y z
N MET A 1 -7.95 20.15 -2.86
CA MET A 1 -6.81 19.22 -3.04
C MET A 1 -5.56 20.05 -2.86
N ALA A 2 -4.62 19.67 -1.98
CA ALA A 2 -3.39 20.45 -1.78
C ALA A 2 -2.75 20.72 -3.15
N ALA A 3 -2.54 21.99 -3.50
CA ALA A 3 -2.49 22.45 -4.88
C ALA A 3 -1.38 21.85 -5.77
N ARG A 4 -0.50 20.99 -5.23
CA ARG A 4 0.58 20.30 -5.95
C ARG A 4 1.01 19.01 -5.25
N ASP A 5 0.08 18.12 -4.86
CA ASP A 5 0.50 16.83 -4.29
C ASP A 5 1.31 16.02 -5.33
N PRO A 6 2.63 15.78 -5.09
CA PRO A 6 3.50 15.10 -6.04
C PRO A 6 3.17 13.61 -6.20
N ASN A 7 2.27 13.07 -5.39
CA ASN A 7 1.91 11.65 -5.41
C ASN A 7 0.69 11.36 -6.29
N VAL A 8 -0.11 12.37 -6.64
CA VAL A 8 -1.36 12.21 -7.42
C VAL A 8 -1.11 11.47 -8.73
N ALA A 9 -0.08 11.83 -9.49
CA ALA A 9 0.24 11.17 -10.76
C ALA A 9 0.55 9.67 -10.57
N LYS A 10 1.18 9.29 -9.44
CA LYS A 10 1.46 7.88 -9.12
C LYS A 10 0.18 7.14 -8.74
N LEU A 11 -0.68 7.78 -7.95
CA LEU A 11 -1.98 7.22 -7.57
C LEU A 11 -2.84 6.98 -8.81
N GLN A 12 -2.88 7.92 -9.76
CA GLN A 12 -3.58 7.79 -11.04
C GLN A 12 -3.00 6.66 -11.88
N LEU A 13 -1.66 6.57 -12.00
CA LEU A 13 -1.00 5.49 -12.71
C LEU A 13 -1.38 4.11 -12.14
N VAL A 14 -1.35 3.97 -10.81
CA VAL A 14 -1.70 2.72 -10.14
C VAL A 14 -3.19 2.43 -10.25
N ALA A 15 -4.07 3.42 -10.05
CA ALA A 15 -5.51 3.26 -10.17
C ALA A 15 -5.94 2.82 -11.57
N HIS A 16 -5.33 3.41 -12.60
CA HIS A 16 -5.54 3.01 -13.98
C HIS A 16 -5.02 1.59 -14.23
N ALA A 17 -3.81 1.26 -13.77
CA ALA A 17 -3.22 -0.07 -13.93
C ALA A 17 -4.00 -1.18 -13.22
N LEU A 18 -4.61 -0.88 -12.07
CA LEU A 18 -5.47 -1.81 -11.33
C LEU A 18 -6.81 -2.07 -12.04
N GLY A 19 -7.29 -1.13 -12.86
CA GLY A 19 -8.58 -1.25 -13.53
C GLY A 19 -9.72 -1.56 -12.53
N PRO A 20 -10.56 -2.57 -12.78
CA PRO A 20 -11.64 -2.96 -11.86
C PRO A 20 -11.17 -3.35 -10.44
N LEU A 21 -9.94 -3.87 -10.30
CA LEU A 21 -9.38 -4.30 -9.01
C LEU A 21 -9.26 -3.15 -8.00
N ARG A 22 -9.27 -1.90 -8.46
CA ARG A 22 -9.25 -0.70 -7.60
C ARG A 22 -10.43 -0.63 -6.62
N LYS A 23 -11.52 -1.37 -6.88
CA LYS A 23 -12.70 -1.45 -5.99
C LYS A 23 -12.47 -2.39 -4.80
N GLU A 24 -11.51 -3.30 -4.91
CA GLU A 24 -11.21 -4.32 -3.90
C GLU A 24 -10.02 -3.93 -3.01
N VAL A 25 -9.27 -2.90 -3.42
CA VAL A 25 -8.11 -2.37 -2.68
C VAL A 25 -8.41 -0.98 -2.13
N VAL A 26 -7.72 -0.63 -1.05
CA VAL A 26 -7.78 0.69 -0.40
C VAL A 26 -6.41 1.33 -0.47
N PHE A 27 -6.35 2.57 -0.97
CA PHE A 27 -5.15 3.39 -0.97
C PHE A 27 -4.91 3.93 0.44
N VAL A 28 -3.73 3.65 0.98
CA VAL A 28 -3.31 4.03 2.34
C VAL A 28 -1.93 4.72 2.30
N GLY A 29 -1.33 4.92 3.48
CA GLY A 29 0.09 5.28 3.57
C GLY A 29 0.39 6.74 3.23
N GLY A 30 1.68 7.03 3.05
CA GLY A 30 2.16 8.40 2.85
C GLY A 30 1.67 9.01 1.53
N CYS A 31 1.47 8.20 0.49
CA CYS A 31 1.01 8.65 -0.82
C CYS A 31 -0.44 9.18 -0.77
N ALA A 32 -1.25 8.72 0.17
CA ALA A 32 -2.65 9.12 0.33
C ALA A 32 -2.81 10.45 1.10
N VAL A 33 -1.78 10.92 1.81
CA VAL A 33 -1.88 12.05 2.75
C VAL A 33 -2.38 13.32 2.08
N GLY A 34 -1.87 13.67 0.90
CA GLY A 34 -2.27 14.90 0.23
C GLY A 34 -3.70 14.91 -0.30
N LEU A 35 -4.32 13.73 -0.45
CA LEU A 35 -5.75 13.60 -0.74
C LEU A 35 -6.63 13.86 0.50
N LEU A 36 -6.07 13.72 1.70
CA LEU A 36 -6.79 13.89 2.97
C LEU A 36 -6.69 15.32 3.53
N ILE A 37 -5.77 16.14 3.01
CA ILE A 37 -5.58 17.52 3.43
C ILE A 37 -6.66 18.40 2.80
N THR A 38 -7.50 18.98 3.66
CA THR A 38 -8.56 19.92 3.28
C THR A 38 -8.17 21.38 3.48
N ASP A 39 -7.16 21.66 4.29
CA ASP A 39 -6.63 23.01 4.54
C ASP A 39 -5.67 23.43 3.42
N GLU A 40 -6.03 24.48 2.69
CA GLU A 40 -5.21 25.03 1.59
C GLU A 40 -3.93 25.70 2.09
N ALA A 41 -3.89 26.12 3.36
CA ALA A 41 -2.71 26.72 3.99
C ALA A 41 -1.75 25.65 4.58
N ALA A 42 -2.10 24.37 4.51
CA ALA A 42 -1.27 23.29 5.01
C ALA A 42 0.09 23.23 4.29
N ALA A 43 1.11 22.76 5.02
CA ALA A 43 2.44 22.57 4.47
C ALA A 43 2.41 21.60 3.26
N PRO A 44 3.31 21.77 2.27
CA PRO A 44 3.39 20.88 1.12
C PRO A 44 3.63 19.42 1.53
N VAL A 45 2.96 18.52 0.80
CA VAL A 45 3.08 17.07 1.00
C VAL A 45 4.40 16.59 0.39
N ARG A 46 5.09 15.70 1.11
CA ARG A 46 6.32 15.08 0.62
C ARG A 46 6.02 14.01 -0.44
N ALA A 47 6.87 13.91 -1.45
CA ALA A 47 6.82 12.80 -2.39
C ALA A 47 7.19 11.48 -1.70
N THR A 48 6.41 10.42 -1.95
CA THR A 48 6.74 9.05 -1.54
C THR A 48 7.45 8.31 -2.66
N LEU A 49 8.14 7.22 -2.35
CA LEU A 49 8.77 6.36 -3.37
C LEU A 49 7.81 5.28 -3.88
N ASP A 50 6.82 4.94 -3.07
CA ASP A 50 5.88 3.84 -3.22
C ASP A 50 4.42 4.28 -3.13
N VAL A 51 3.53 3.38 -3.53
CA VAL A 51 2.08 3.45 -3.32
C VAL A 51 1.64 2.27 -2.46
N ASP A 52 1.06 2.56 -1.30
CA ASP A 52 0.59 1.54 -0.36
C ASP A 52 -0.88 1.19 -0.61
N LEU A 53 -1.16 -0.10 -0.75
CA LEU A 53 -2.50 -0.65 -0.95
C LEU A 53 -2.82 -1.71 0.11
N VAL A 54 -4.06 -1.69 0.61
CA VAL A 54 -4.59 -2.72 1.49
C VAL A 54 -5.74 -3.44 0.79
N VAL A 55 -5.71 -4.78 0.78
CA VAL A 55 -6.78 -5.60 0.20
C VAL A 55 -7.56 -6.34 1.28
N SER A 56 -8.89 -6.31 1.16
CA SER A 56 -9.81 -6.92 2.13
C SER A 56 -9.93 -8.43 1.92
N VAL A 57 -9.03 -9.21 2.51
CA VAL A 57 -9.03 -10.68 2.40
C VAL A 57 -8.81 -11.31 3.77
N SER A 58 -9.54 -12.41 4.02
CA SER A 58 -9.51 -13.20 5.26
C SER A 58 -8.81 -14.54 5.11
N ALA A 59 -8.31 -14.88 3.91
CA ALA A 59 -7.63 -16.13 3.64
C ALA A 59 -6.45 -15.95 2.68
N LEU A 60 -5.41 -16.75 2.87
CA LEU A 60 -4.23 -16.78 2.00
C LEU A 60 -4.59 -17.15 0.55
N SER A 61 -5.56 -18.04 0.34
CA SER A 61 -6.04 -18.42 -1.00
C SER A 61 -6.66 -17.24 -1.76
N ALA A 62 -7.40 -16.38 -1.05
CA ALA A 62 -7.99 -15.16 -1.60
C ALA A 62 -6.89 -14.14 -1.94
N TYR A 63 -5.93 -13.95 -1.03
CA TYR A 63 -4.76 -13.09 -1.29
C TYR A 63 -3.97 -13.57 -2.52
N ARG A 64 -3.73 -14.88 -2.65
CA ARG A 64 -3.10 -15.47 -3.84
C ARG A 64 -3.90 -15.23 -5.12
N GLY A 65 -5.22 -15.08 -5.03
CA GLY A 65 -6.08 -14.63 -6.12
C GLY A 65 -5.75 -13.22 -6.58
N ILE A 66 -5.66 -12.28 -5.64
CA ILE A 66 -5.26 -10.89 -5.91
C ILE A 66 -3.87 -10.84 -6.55
N GLU A 67 -2.91 -11.62 -6.04
CA GLU A 67 -1.56 -11.69 -6.61
C GLU A 67 -1.55 -12.19 -8.06
N ARG A 68 -2.44 -13.12 -8.42
CA ARG A 68 -2.61 -13.57 -9.82
C ARG A 68 -3.20 -12.47 -10.70
N GLU A 69 -4.20 -11.73 -10.22
CA GLU A 69 -4.78 -10.61 -10.96
C GLU A 69 -3.77 -9.48 -11.18
N LEU A 70 -2.99 -9.12 -10.15
CA LEU A 70 -1.90 -8.16 -10.27
C LEU A 70 -0.89 -8.60 -11.34
N SER A 71 -0.52 -9.88 -11.35
CA SER A 71 0.39 -10.43 -12.35
C SER A 71 -0.17 -10.31 -13.77
N LYS A 72 -1.48 -10.58 -13.97
CA LYS A 72 -2.16 -10.41 -15.27
C LYS A 72 -2.22 -8.96 -15.72
N LEU A 73 -2.35 -8.02 -14.78
CA LEU A 73 -2.33 -6.58 -15.03
C LEU A 73 -0.92 -6.03 -15.30
N GLY A 74 0.10 -6.89 -15.28
CA GLY A 74 1.48 -6.54 -15.61
C GLY A 74 2.32 -6.05 -14.43
N PHE A 75 1.81 -6.16 -13.20
CA PHE A 75 2.62 -5.96 -12.01
C PHE A 75 3.57 -7.14 -11.84
N LYS A 76 4.83 -6.84 -11.52
CA LYS A 76 5.86 -7.87 -11.28
C LYS A 76 6.24 -7.85 -9.81
N ARG A 77 6.34 -9.03 -9.19
CA ARG A 77 6.89 -9.08 -7.84
C ARG A 77 8.32 -8.58 -7.83
N ASP A 78 8.65 -7.83 -6.79
CA ASP A 78 10.04 -7.52 -6.50
C ASP A 78 10.68 -8.76 -5.88
N MET A 79 11.66 -9.32 -6.59
CA MET A 79 12.38 -10.54 -6.19
C MET A 79 13.75 -10.21 -5.59
N ALA A 80 14.06 -8.93 -5.35
CA ALA A 80 15.28 -8.55 -4.66
C ALA A 80 15.31 -9.16 -3.25
N THR A 81 16.48 -9.59 -2.81
CA THR A 81 16.66 -10.36 -1.56
C THR A 81 16.20 -9.60 -0.31
N GLU A 82 16.16 -8.26 -0.36
CA GLU A 82 15.72 -7.39 0.74
C GLU A 82 14.32 -6.78 0.51
N ALA A 83 13.68 -7.07 -0.63
CA ALA A 83 12.37 -6.51 -0.93
C ALA A 83 11.30 -7.14 -0.02
N PRO A 84 10.37 -6.33 0.52
CA PRO A 84 9.21 -6.86 1.23
C PRO A 84 8.42 -7.83 0.36
N ILE A 85 7.92 -8.92 0.95
CA ILE A 85 7.13 -9.96 0.23
C ILE A 85 5.88 -9.37 -0.45
N CYS A 86 5.36 -8.26 0.08
CA CYS A 86 4.21 -7.54 -0.46
C CYS A 86 4.54 -6.54 -1.58
N ARG A 87 5.82 -6.37 -1.95
CA ARG A 87 6.26 -5.36 -2.92
C ARG A 87 6.11 -5.82 -4.36
N TRP A 88 5.44 -4.99 -5.14
CA TRP A 88 5.27 -5.12 -6.58
C TRP A 88 5.91 -3.94 -7.29
N ARG A 89 6.27 -4.15 -8.55
CA ARG A 89 6.78 -3.12 -9.45
C ARG A 89 5.88 -2.98 -10.66
N TYR A 90 5.52 -1.75 -10.98
CA TYR A 90 4.79 -1.40 -12.20
C TYR A 90 5.45 -0.21 -12.89
N ARG A 91 5.98 -0.41 -14.10
CA ARG A 91 6.69 0.64 -14.87
C ARG A 91 7.76 1.40 -14.05
N GLY A 92 8.45 0.70 -13.16
CA GLY A 92 9.48 1.26 -12.30
C GLY A 92 9.00 1.80 -10.96
N LEU A 93 7.69 1.99 -10.77
CA LEU A 93 7.08 2.41 -9.50
C LEU A 93 6.90 1.22 -8.55
N GLU A 94 7.19 1.43 -7.27
CA GLU A 94 6.98 0.46 -6.19
C GLU A 94 5.54 0.55 -5.66
N VAL A 95 4.90 -0.60 -5.52
CA VAL A 95 3.50 -0.73 -5.08
C VAL A 95 3.43 -1.85 -4.06
N ASP A 96 3.13 -1.50 -2.81
CA ASP A 96 3.06 -2.45 -1.71
C ASP A 96 1.61 -2.88 -1.50
N VAL A 97 1.30 -4.16 -1.73
CA VAL A 97 -0.06 -4.71 -1.62
C VAL A 97 -0.17 -5.63 -0.42
N MET A 98 -0.81 -5.14 0.63
CA MET A 98 -0.87 -5.82 1.93
C MET A 98 -2.28 -6.36 2.20
N PRO A 99 -2.43 -7.57 2.77
CA PRO A 99 -3.73 -8.07 3.20
C PRO A 99 -4.21 -7.37 4.46
N SER A 100 -5.52 -7.29 4.65
CA SER A 100 -6.13 -6.78 5.89
C SER A 100 -5.90 -7.67 7.11
N ASP A 101 -5.72 -8.98 6.90
CA ASP A 101 -5.52 -9.96 7.96
C ASP A 101 -4.02 -10.20 8.24
N PRO A 102 -3.53 -9.97 9.48
CA PRO A 102 -2.14 -10.22 9.87
C PRO A 102 -1.70 -11.68 9.73
N GLY A 103 -2.62 -12.65 9.79
CA GLY A 103 -2.31 -14.07 9.67
C GLY A 103 -1.89 -14.52 8.27
N ILE A 104 -2.06 -13.68 7.24
CA ILE A 104 -1.81 -14.06 5.84
C ILE A 104 -0.34 -13.94 5.46
N LEU A 105 0.30 -12.81 5.78
CA LEU A 105 1.72 -12.58 5.49
C LEU A 105 2.61 -12.68 6.72
N GLY A 106 2.03 -12.93 7.90
CA GLY A 106 2.76 -12.90 9.18
C GLY A 106 3.10 -11.48 9.67
N PHE A 107 2.71 -10.46 8.90
CA PHE A 107 2.73 -9.06 9.28
C PHE A 107 1.51 -8.37 8.67
N ALA A 108 0.74 -7.66 9.48
CA ALA A 108 -0.17 -6.63 8.99
C ALA A 108 -0.32 -5.56 10.06
N ASN A 109 -0.66 -4.35 9.62
CA ASN A 109 -0.93 -3.29 10.55
C ASN A 109 -2.29 -3.54 11.20
N ARG A 110 -2.35 -3.44 12.54
CA ARG A 110 -3.58 -3.64 13.33
C ARG A 110 -4.75 -2.74 12.92
N TRP A 111 -4.48 -1.67 12.18
CA TRP A 111 -5.50 -0.75 11.67
C TRP A 111 -5.96 -1.04 10.24
N TYR A 112 -5.41 -2.04 9.54
CA TYR A 112 -5.86 -2.39 8.19
C TYR A 112 -7.33 -2.82 8.09
N PRO A 113 -7.89 -3.63 9.03
CA PRO A 113 -9.32 -3.90 9.03
C PRO A 113 -10.17 -2.63 9.14
N LEU A 114 -9.71 -1.65 9.95
CA LEU A 114 -10.39 -0.37 10.13
C LEU A 114 -10.22 0.55 8.91
N ALA A 115 -9.05 0.53 8.26
CA ALA A 115 -8.82 1.26 7.02
C ALA A 115 -9.73 0.75 5.91
N VAL A 116 -9.91 -0.57 5.82
CA VAL A 116 -10.81 -1.20 4.85
C VAL A 116 -12.28 -0.87 5.12
N SER A 117 -12.73 -0.96 6.38
CA SER A 117 -14.12 -0.71 6.74
C SER A 117 -14.51 0.78 6.66
N GLY A 118 -13.57 1.66 6.99
CA GLY A 118 -13.77 3.11 6.94
C GLY A 118 -13.46 3.76 5.58
N ALA A 119 -12.93 3.01 4.61
CA ALA A 119 -12.52 3.59 3.33
C ALA A 119 -13.70 4.11 2.51
N THR A 120 -13.58 5.35 2.04
CA THR A 120 -14.58 6.06 1.25
C THR A 120 -14.17 6.13 -0.22
N SER A 121 -15.14 6.33 -1.12
CA SER A 121 -14.85 6.61 -2.53
C SER A 121 -14.26 8.01 -2.67
N PHE A 122 -13.15 8.13 -3.40
CA PHE A 122 -12.51 9.39 -3.72
C PHE A 122 -12.30 9.50 -5.23
N LYS A 123 -12.69 10.63 -5.82
CA LYS A 123 -12.53 10.90 -7.24
C LYS A 123 -11.19 11.58 -7.49
N LEU A 124 -10.31 10.91 -8.22
CA LEU A 124 -9.04 11.46 -8.67
C LEU A 124 -9.25 12.52 -9.77
N PRO A 125 -8.26 13.41 -10.01
CA PRO A 125 -8.40 14.49 -11.00
C PRO A 125 -8.64 14.06 -12.45
N ASP A 126 -8.26 12.84 -12.80
CA ASP A 126 -8.51 12.19 -14.10
C ASP A 126 -9.90 11.55 -14.19
N GLY A 127 -10.72 11.70 -13.15
CA GLY A 127 -12.09 11.21 -13.07
C GLY A 127 -12.22 9.80 -12.49
N GLU A 128 -11.11 9.08 -12.29
CA GLU A 128 -11.10 7.72 -11.76
C GLU A 128 -11.50 7.69 -10.29
N ASP A 129 -12.35 6.73 -9.93
CA ASP A 129 -12.78 6.51 -8.55
C ASP A 129 -11.91 5.44 -7.89
N ILE A 130 -11.32 5.79 -6.74
CA ILE A 130 -10.54 4.91 -5.88
C ILE A 130 -11.20 4.77 -4.51
N ARG A 131 -10.86 3.71 -3.78
CA ARG A 131 -11.15 3.65 -2.33
C ARG A 131 -9.99 4.24 -1.55
N LEU A 132 -10.25 5.27 -0.79
CA LEU A 132 -9.26 5.99 0.00
C LEU A 132 -9.50 5.76 1.49
N ILE A 133 -8.43 5.58 2.27
CA ILE A 133 -8.53 5.53 3.74
C ILE A 133 -9.18 6.80 4.31
N ALA A 134 -10.04 6.65 5.31
CA ALA A 134 -10.60 7.81 6.00
C ALA A 134 -9.54 8.50 6.89
N ALA A 135 -9.50 9.84 6.84
CA ALA A 135 -8.54 10.65 7.60
C ALA A 135 -8.43 10.33 9.11
N PRO A 136 -9.53 10.05 9.85
CA PRO A 136 -9.43 9.69 11.27
C PRO A 136 -8.69 8.37 11.54
N VAL A 137 -8.66 7.45 10.57
CA VAL A 137 -7.97 6.17 10.69
C VAL A 137 -6.46 6.34 10.47
N PHE A 138 -6.07 7.32 9.65
CA PHE A 138 -4.67 7.63 9.33
C PHE A 138 -3.86 8.09 10.55
N TRP A 139 -4.46 8.78 11.52
CA TRP A 139 -3.76 9.34 12.69
C TRP A 139 -3.21 8.29 13.67
N ARG A 140 -3.56 7.00 13.53
CA ARG A 140 -3.11 5.96 14.47
C ARG A 140 -1.65 5.55 14.18
N PRO A 141 -0.67 5.93 15.03
CA PRO A 141 0.73 5.68 14.72
C PRO A 141 1.02 4.18 14.77
N SER A 142 1.79 3.69 13.78
CA SER A 142 2.45 2.39 13.87
C SER A 142 3.51 2.44 14.96
N SER A 143 3.15 2.06 16.18
CA SER A 143 4.13 1.91 17.25
C SER A 143 5.09 0.76 16.91
N ARG A 144 6.35 1.11 16.62
CA ARG A 144 7.60 0.31 16.64
C ARG A 144 8.00 -0.46 15.36
N HIS A 145 9.12 0.00 14.80
CA HIS A 145 10.23 -0.75 14.18
C HIS A 145 9.96 -2.20 13.77
N MET A 146 9.67 -2.42 12.50
CA MET A 146 9.80 -3.73 11.87
C MET A 146 11.27 -3.95 11.49
N ARG A 147 12.04 -4.56 12.42
CA ARG A 147 13.33 -5.18 12.05
C ARG A 147 13.00 -6.51 11.39
N ILE A 148 13.34 -6.64 10.12
CA ILE A 148 13.41 -7.93 9.43
C ILE A 148 14.53 -8.71 10.13
N ALA A 149 14.18 -9.75 10.88
CA ALA A 149 15.14 -10.68 11.43
C ALA A 149 15.65 -11.57 10.28
N ALA A 150 16.86 -11.30 9.80
CA ALA A 150 17.63 -12.28 9.04
C ALA A 150 18.00 -13.45 9.97
N PRO A 151 17.98 -14.72 9.52
CA PRO A 151 18.43 -15.83 10.34
C PRO A 151 19.94 -15.70 10.54
N ALA A 152 20.36 -15.57 11.80
CA ALA A 152 21.76 -15.65 12.18
C ALA A 152 22.25 -17.09 11.94
N ILE A 153 22.94 -17.31 10.82
CA ILE A 153 23.72 -18.53 10.60
C ILE A 153 24.97 -18.40 11.47
N SER A 154 25.02 -19.19 12.53
CA SER A 154 26.18 -19.37 13.39
C SER A 154 27.29 -20.07 12.61
N TRP A 155 28.41 -19.39 12.39
CA TRP A 155 29.68 -20.06 12.13
C TRP A 155 30.42 -20.17 13.45
N GLN A 156 30.46 -21.38 14.04
CA GLN A 156 31.45 -21.71 15.05
C GLN A 156 32.77 -21.94 14.34
N ALA A 157 33.76 -21.08 14.59
CA ALA A 157 35.15 -21.35 14.22
C ALA A 157 35.79 -22.17 15.35
N THR A 158 36.16 -23.40 15.03
CA THR A 158 37.07 -24.23 15.82
C THR A 158 38.49 -23.65 15.70
N ILE A 159 39.17 -23.49 16.83
CA ILE A 159 40.64 -23.46 16.93
C ILE A 159 41.06 -24.81 17.48
#